data_AF-A0A107FLR7-F1
#
_entry.id   AF-A0A107FLR7-F1
#
_cell.length_a   1.000
_cell.length_b   1.000
_cell.length_c   1.000
_cell.angle_alpha   90.00
_cell.angle_beta   90.00
_cell.angle_gamma   90.00
#
_symmetry.space_group_name_H-M   'P 1'
#
loop_
_entity.id
_entity.type
_entity.pdbx_description
1 polymer ?
#
loop_
_entity_poly.entity_id
_entity_poly.type
_entity_poly.pdbx_seq_one_letter_code
_entity_poly.pdbx_strand_id
1 'polypeptide(L)'
;MHSNAQRELDTTVRFDPETGAITFHVAWAAEAHAASGGSPGPAIDVVFDCWVMERYANLDAAARGRVHALLQEAVQQTVECLPEQADECRLTVEITDALLDVATRLH
;
A
#
# COMPACT_ATOMS: atom_id res chain seq x y z
N MET A 1 -29.81 3.25 9.74
CA MET A 1 -28.72 2.33 10.12
C MET A 1 -27.73 2.28 8.97
N HIS A 2 -26.71 3.13 8.98
CA HIS A 2 -25.61 2.99 8.02
C HIS A 2 -24.77 1.82 8.48
N SER A 3 -24.91 0.68 7.81
CA SER A 3 -24.00 -0.45 7.98
C SER A 3 -22.60 0.08 7.73
N ASN A 4 -21.79 0.07 8.79
CA ASN A 4 -20.37 0.30 8.71
C ASN A 4 -19.78 -0.96 8.08
N ALA A 5 -20.01 -1.15 6.78
CA ALA A 5 -19.33 -2.16 6.01
C ALA A 5 -17.87 -1.74 6.03
N GLN A 6 -17.15 -2.25 7.02
CA GLN A 6 -15.70 -2.25 7.07
C GLN A 6 -15.29 -2.74 5.70
N ARG A 7 -14.79 -1.82 4.88
CA ARG A 7 -14.46 -2.08 3.49
C ARG A 7 -13.46 -3.24 3.49
N GLU A 8 -13.94 -4.42 3.14
CA GLU A 8 -13.15 -5.64 3.21
C GLU A 8 -12.10 -5.58 2.11
N LEU A 9 -10.84 -5.87 2.49
CA LEU A 9 -9.69 -5.81 1.61
C LEU A 9 -9.17 -7.23 1.38
N ASP A 10 -9.01 -7.60 0.13
CA ASP A 10 -8.29 -8.81 -0.26
C ASP A 10 -6.79 -8.50 -0.21
N THR A 11 -6.11 -9.10 0.78
CA THR A 11 -4.67 -8.98 0.92
C THR A 11 -3.99 -10.29 0.54
N THR A 12 -3.07 -10.24 -0.42
CA THR A 12 -2.23 -11.39 -0.79
C THR A 12 -0.76 -11.04 -0.64
N VAL A 13 0.03 -11.98 -0.14
CA VAL A 13 1.48 -11.83 0.02
C VAL A 13 2.18 -12.76 -0.96
N ARG A 14 3.13 -12.21 -1.71
CA ARG A 14 3.97 -12.97 -2.64
C ARG A 14 5.43 -12.76 -2.26
N PHE A 15 6.20 -13.83 -2.28
CA PHE A 15 7.65 -13.80 -2.13
C PHE A 15 8.29 -14.30 -3.41
N ASP A 16 9.20 -13.52 -3.97
CA ASP A 16 10.04 -13.91 -5.09
C ASP A 16 11.42 -14.37 -4.56
N PRO A 17 11.75 -15.66 -4.67
CA PRO A 17 13.01 -16.20 -4.16
C PRO A 17 14.22 -15.81 -5.01
N GLU A 18 14.05 -15.38 -6.26
CA GLU A 18 15.16 -14.98 -7.13
C GLU A 18 15.68 -13.58 -6.76
N THR A 19 14.75 -12.67 -6.46
CA THR A 19 15.05 -11.27 -6.15
C THR A 19 15.07 -10.99 -4.65
N GLY A 20 14.43 -11.84 -3.84
CA GLY A 20 14.21 -11.58 -2.42
C GLY A 20 13.08 -10.59 -2.15
N ALA A 21 12.32 -10.19 -3.19
CA ALA A 21 11.23 -9.24 -3.07
C ALA A 21 9.98 -9.86 -2.42
N ILE A 22 9.35 -9.10 -1.55
CA ILE A 22 8.08 -9.40 -0.89
C ILE A 22 7.07 -8.37 -1.35
N THR A 23 5.99 -8.81 -1.98
CA THR A 23 4.90 -7.97 -2.45
C THR A 23 3.64 -8.23 -1.63
N PHE A 24 3.12 -7.18 -1.00
CA PHE A 24 1.78 -7.15 -0.42
C PHE A 24 0.84 -6.53 -1.42
N HIS A 25 -0.03 -7.34 -2.00
CA HIS A 25 -1.10 -6.87 -2.86
C HIS A 25 -2.33 -6.62 -2.01
N VAL A 26 -2.93 -5.44 -2.15
CA VAL A 26 -4.13 -4.99 -1.43
C VAL A 26 -5.14 -4.51 -2.46
N ALA A 27 -6.27 -5.19 -2.52
CA ALA A 27 -7.39 -4.84 -3.40
C ALA A 27 -8.71 -4.79 -2.62
N TRP A 28 -9.70 -4.11 -3.20
CA TRP A 28 -11.06 -4.09 -2.67
C TRP A 28 -11.73 -5.45 -2.88
N ALA A 29 -12.29 -6.04 -1.83
CA ALA A 29 -13.03 -7.30 -1.97
C ALA A 29 -14.20 -7.10 -2.96
N ALA A 30 -14.35 -8.01 -3.91
CA ALA A 30 -15.32 -7.88 -5.01
C ALA A 30 -16.76 -7.71 -4.52
N GLU A 31 -17.12 -8.37 -3.40
CA GLU A 31 -18.44 -8.27 -2.77
C GLU A 31 -18.66 -6.90 -2.10
N ALA A 32 -17.64 -6.35 -1.44
CA ALA A 32 -17.67 -5.02 -0.83
C ALA A 32 -17.75 -3.92 -1.91
N HIS A 33 -17.08 -4.12 -3.04
CA HIS A 33 -17.15 -3.23 -4.20
C HIS A 33 -18.56 -3.23 -4.82
N ALA A 34 -19.12 -4.40 -5.12
CA ALA A 34 -20.45 -4.55 -5.71
C ALA A 34 -21.56 -3.91 -4.84
N ALA A 35 -21.43 -3.96 -3.52
CA ALA A 35 -22.37 -3.34 -2.59
C ALA A 35 -22.28 -1.80 -2.52
N SER A 36 -21.15 -1.22 -2.92
CA SER A 36 -20.88 0.22 -2.76
C SER A 36 -21.41 1.09 -3.90
N GLY A 37 -21.73 0.51 -5.06
CA GLY A 37 -22.25 1.23 -6.24
C GLY A 37 -21.30 2.27 -6.85
N GLY A 38 -20.08 2.42 -6.32
CA GLY A 38 -19.01 3.25 -6.87
C GLY A 38 -17.96 2.40 -7.57
N SER A 39 -17.07 3.03 -8.33
CA SER A 39 -15.93 2.35 -8.98
C SER A 39 -14.94 1.82 -7.91
N PRO A 40 -14.27 0.67 -8.16
CA PRO A 40 -13.29 0.15 -7.23
C PRO A 40 -12.07 1.07 -7.27
N GLY A 41 -11.57 1.46 -6.11
CA GLY A 41 -10.29 2.17 -6.07
C GLY A 41 -9.16 1.30 -6.65
N PRO A 42 -8.03 1.90 -7.05
CA PRO A 42 -6.91 1.14 -7.62
C PRO A 42 -6.39 0.10 -6.62
N ALA A 43 -5.98 -1.05 -7.13
CA ALA A 43 -5.28 -2.05 -6.34
C ALA A 43 -3.85 -1.57 -6.06
N ILE A 44 -3.34 -1.81 -4.85
CA ILE A 44 -2.01 -1.34 -4.44
C ILE A 44 -1.11 -2.54 -4.17
N ASP A 45 0.04 -2.55 -4.82
CA ASP A 45 1.16 -3.41 -4.50
C ASP A 45 2.18 -2.64 -3.68
N VAL A 46 2.44 -3.11 -2.47
CA VAL A 46 3.54 -2.63 -1.65
C VAL A 46 4.69 -3.63 -1.76
N VAL A 47 5.81 -3.21 -2.31
CA VAL A 47 6.98 -4.07 -2.54
C VAL A 47 8.09 -3.72 -1.56
N PHE A 48 8.70 -4.75 -0.98
CA PHE A 48 9.86 -4.66 -0.10
C PHE A 48 10.94 -5.62 -0.59
N ASP A 49 12.20 -5.27 -0.47
CA ASP A 49 13.23 -6.31 -0.34
C ASP A 49 13.16 -6.94 1.05
N CYS A 50 13.51 -8.22 1.17
CA CYS A 50 13.45 -8.95 2.45
C CYS A 50 14.21 -8.27 3.60
N TRP A 51 15.37 -7.69 3.29
CA TRP A 51 16.20 -6.98 4.27
C TRP A 51 15.60 -5.61 4.64
N VAL A 52 14.93 -4.93 3.72
CA VAL A 52 14.18 -3.70 4.00
C VAL A 52 12.96 -4.00 4.88
N MET A 53 12.29 -5.13 4.66
CA MET A 53 11.20 -5.58 5.52
C MET A 53 11.67 -5.82 6.97
N GLU A 54 12.82 -6.46 7.16
CA GLU A 54 13.41 -6.65 8.49
C GLU A 54 13.72 -5.30 9.15
N ARG A 55 14.30 -4.37 8.40
CA ARG A 55 14.58 -3.02 8.89
C ARG A 55 13.30 -2.28 9.27
N TYR A 56 12.26 -2.36 8.44
CA TYR A 56 10.95 -1.78 8.71
C TYR A 56 10.30 -2.37 9.99
N ALA A 57 10.40 -3.68 10.20
CA ALA A 57 9.87 -4.35 11.39
C ALA A 57 10.54 -3.88 12.68
N ASN A 58 11.82 -3.51 12.62
CA ASN A 58 12.60 -3.01 13.74
C ASN A 58 12.39 -1.51 14.04
N LEU A 59 11.63 -0.78 13.21
CA LEU A 59 11.30 0.61 13.47
C LEU A 59 10.38 0.77 14.69
N ASP A 60 10.54 1.87 15.42
CA ASP A 60 9.57 2.26 16.44
C ASP A 60 8.24 2.71 15.83
N ALA A 61 7.21 2.84 16.67
CA ALA A 61 5.86 3.20 16.22
C ALA A 61 5.80 4.58 15.55
N ALA A 62 6.62 5.54 16.01
CA ALA A 62 6.63 6.89 15.45
C ALA A 62 7.26 6.90 14.04
N ALA A 63 8.38 6.19 13.88
CA ALA A 63 9.03 5.99 12.59
C ALA A 63 8.12 5.23 11.61
N ARG A 64 7.43 4.18 12.05
CA ARG A 64 6.43 3.49 11.22
C ARG A 64 5.28 4.40 10.80
N GLY A 65 4.81 5.26 11.71
CA GLY A 65 3.79 6.26 11.38
C GLY A 65 4.26 7.25 10.32
N ARG A 66 5.53 7.67 10.35
CA ARG A 66 6.10 8.54 9.30
C ARG A 66 6.27 7.82 7.96
N VAL A 67 6.65 6.53 7.96
CA VAL A 67 6.62 5.70 6.74
C VAL A 67 5.20 5.66 6.17
N HIS A 68 4.19 5.41 7.01
CA HIS A 68 2.79 5.39 6.56
C HIS A 68 2.35 6.74 5.97
N ALA A 69 2.74 7.86 6.57
CA ALA A 69 2.44 9.18 6.04
C ALA A 69 3.08 9.42 4.66
N LEU A 70 4.35 9.06 4.49
CA LEU A 70 5.05 9.17 3.21
C LEU A 70 4.43 8.28 2.13
N LEU A 71 4.03 7.05 2.48
CA LEU A 71 3.34 6.16 1.55
C LEU A 71 1.97 6.70 1.16
N GLN A 72 1.21 7.22 2.14
CA GLN A 72 -0.10 7.80 1.88
C GLN A 72 0.02 9.00 0.92
N GLU A 73 1.01 9.86 1.14
CA GLU A 73 1.29 10.99 0.24
C GLU A 73 1.67 10.52 -1.17
N ALA A 74 2.58 9.56 -1.30
CA ALA A 74 3.01 9.02 -2.58
C ALA A 74 1.85 8.35 -3.35
N VAL A 75 1.02 7.55 -2.66
CA VAL A 75 -0.17 6.94 -3.25
C VAL A 75 -1.15 8.02 -3.69
N GLN A 76 -1.44 9.01 -2.85
CA GLN A 76 -2.38 10.08 -3.16
C GLN A 76 -1.94 10.88 -4.40
N GLN A 77 -0.67 11.29 -4.45
CA GLN A 77 -0.10 11.99 -5.62
C GLN A 77 -0.19 11.14 -6.89
N THR A 78 0.01 9.83 -6.77
CA THR A 78 -0.06 8.92 -7.92
C THR A 78 -1.50 8.77 -8.40
N VAL A 79 -2.45 8.61 -7.47
CA VAL A 79 -3.90 8.51 -7.76
C VAL A 79 -4.40 9.78 -8.43
N GLU A 80 -4.00 10.96 -7.97
CA GLU A 80 -4.38 12.25 -8.57
C GLU A 80 -3.89 12.42 -10.01
N CYS A 81 -2.83 11.70 -10.40
CA CYS A 81 -2.31 11.69 -11.76
C CYS A 81 -2.98 10.65 -12.67
N LEU A 82 -3.84 9.77 -12.13
CA LEU A 82 -4.50 8.74 -12.93
C LEU A 82 -5.70 9.33 -13.71
N PRO A 83 -5.94 8.88 -14.95
CA PRO A 83 -7.15 9.26 -15.68
C PRO A 83 -8.41 8.71 -14.99
N GLU A 84 -9.54 9.42 -15.11
CA GLU A 84 -10.83 9.08 -14.46
C GLU A 84 -11.39 7.68 -14.78
N GLN A 85 -10.80 6.95 -15.73
CA GLN A 85 -11.21 5.60 -16.18
C GLN A 85 -10.22 4.51 -15.71
N ALA A 86 -9.43 4.80 -14.69
CA ALA A 86 -8.39 3.94 -14.12
C ALA A 86 -8.92 2.79 -13.23
N ASP A 87 -10.13 2.29 -13.47
CA ASP A 87 -10.80 1.26 -12.64
C ASP A 87 -10.02 -0.07 -12.55
N GLU A 88 -9.01 -0.27 -13.41
CA GLU A 88 -8.10 -1.43 -13.40
C GLU A 88 -6.65 -1.06 -13.03
N CYS A 89 -6.38 0.17 -12.61
CA CYS A 89 -5.02 0.60 -12.34
C CYS A 89 -4.46 -0.09 -11.08
N ARG A 90 -3.35 -0.78 -11.28
CA ARG A 90 -2.49 -1.31 -10.23
C ARG A 90 -1.41 -0.28 -9.93
N LEU A 91 -1.35 0.18 -8.69
CA LEU A 91 -0.32 1.08 -8.20
C LEU A 91 0.75 0.26 -7.51
N THR A 92 1.99 0.36 -7.98
CA THR A 92 3.14 -0.24 -7.30
C THR A 92 3.88 0.82 -6.52
N VAL A 93 4.07 0.57 -5.23
CA VAL A 93 4.84 1.43 -4.33
C VAL A 93 5.94 0.59 -3.71
N GLU A 94 7.18 1.05 -3.88
CA GLU A 94 8.35 0.40 -3.31
C GLU A 94 8.72 1.04 -1.99
N ILE A 95 8.80 0.23 -0.94
CA ILE A 95 9.43 0.65 0.32
C ILE A 95 10.91 0.35 0.17
N THR A 96 11.67 1.41 -0.03
CA THR A 96 13.12 1.33 -0.16
C THR A 96 13.80 1.75 1.13
N ASP A 97 15.07 1.39 1.20
CA ASP A 97 15.94 1.75 2.30
C ASP A 97 16.12 3.26 2.47
N ALA A 98 16.13 3.99 1.35
CA ALA A 98 16.15 5.45 1.33
C ALA A 98 14.86 6.04 1.93
N LEU A 99 13.71 5.42 1.70
CA LEU A 99 12.45 5.84 2.31
C LEU A 99 12.49 5.64 3.84
N LEU A 100 13.02 4.51 4.31
CA LEU A 100 13.20 4.26 5.74
C LEU A 100 14.18 5.26 6.38
N ASP A 101 15.26 5.62 5.67
CA ASP A 101 16.20 6.66 6.07
C ASP A 101 15.52 8.02 6.22
N VAL A 102 14.69 8.43 5.26
CA VAL A 102 13.93 9.69 5.35
C VAL A 102 12.98 9.63 6.54
N ALA A 103 12.21 8.56 6.68
CA ALA A 103 11.27 8.40 7.79
C ALA A 103 11.94 8.38 9.16
N THR A 104 13.20 7.94 9.27
CA THR A 104 13.92 7.95 10.55
C THR A 104 14.57 9.30 10.87
N ARG A 105 14.86 10.12 9.85
CA ARG A 105 15.48 11.45 10.01
C ARG A 105 14.48 12.59 10.20
N LEU A 106 13.22 12.40 9.81
CA LEU A 106 12.13 13.34 10.09
C LEU A 106 11.78 13.24 11.58
N HIS A 107 12.14 14.27 12.37
CA HIS A 107 11.81 14.39 13.80
C HIS A 107 10.70 15.39 14.02
#